data_AF-A0A1G6IND1-F1
#
_entry.id   AF-A0A1G6IND1-F1
#
_cell.length_a   1.000
_cell.length_b   1.000
_cell.length_c   1.000
_cell.angle_alpha   90.00
_cell.angle_beta   90.00
_cell.angle_gamma   90.00
#
_symmetry.space_group_name_H-M   'P 1'
#
loop_
_entity.id
_entity.type
_entity.pdbx_description
1 polymer ?
#
loop_
_entity_poly.entity_id
_entity_poly.type
_entity_poly.pdbx_seq_one_letter_code
_entity_poly.pdbx_strand_id
1 'polypeptide(L)' 'MSDLVERLCRSLAFHVVESELTLQHAEGDLTDWRNECTSARALIAEAGFDIDVLYPVLDRPTAGEPQ' A
#
# COMPACT_ATOMS: atom_id res chain seq x y z
N MET A 1 23.03 0.52 -6.75
CA MET A 1 22.15 -0.55 -6.23
C MET A 1 20.87 -0.02 -5.61
N SER A 2 20.77 1.26 -5.18
CA SER A 2 19.57 1.76 -4.50
C SER A 2 18.41 2.19 -5.42
N ASP A 3 18.65 2.65 -6.65
CA ASP A 3 17.56 3.16 -7.53
C ASP A 3 16.52 2.11 -7.90
N LEU A 4 16.96 0.90 -8.27
CA LEU A 4 16.04 -0.18 -8.63
C LEU A 4 15.19 -0.63 -7.43
N VAL A 5 15.81 -0.77 -6.25
CA VAL A 5 15.10 -1.17 -5.03
C VAL A 5 14.08 -0.12 -4.64
N GLU A 6 14.45 1.17 -4.66
CA GLU A 6 13.52 2.26 -4.39
C GLU A 6 12.33 2.24 -5.37
N ARG A 7 12.59 2.07 -6.68
CA ARG A 7 11.52 2.00 -7.69
C ARG A 7 10.59 0.80 -7.49
N LEU A 8 11.13 -0.35 -7.10
CA LEU A 8 10.34 -1.53 -6.74
C LEU A 8 9.50 -1.27 -5.49
N CYS A 9 10.08 -0.66 -4.45
CA CYS A 9 9.35 -0.30 -3.24
C CYS A 9 8.25 0.74 -3.52
N ARG A 10 8.48 1.71 -4.42
CA ARG A 10 7.43 2.66 -4.87
C ARG A 10 6.29 1.96 -5.60
N SER A 11 6.62 1.04 -6.50
CA SER A 11 5.61 0.24 -7.21
C SER A 11 4.80 -0.62 -6.24
N LEU A 12 5.47 -1.26 -5.28
CA LEU A 12 4.82 -2.09 -4.26
C LEU A 12 3.94 -1.24 -3.33
N ALA A 13 4.43 -0.08 -2.91
CA ALA A 13 3.67 0.88 -2.08
C ALA A 13 2.36 1.29 -2.74
N PHE A 14 2.40 1.65 -4.03
CA PHE A 14 1.19 1.94 -4.82
C PHE A 14 0.20 0.78 -4.76
N HIS A 15 0.64 -0.45 -5.07
CA HIS A 15 -0.25 -1.61 -5.08
C HIS A 15 -0.83 -1.94 -3.70
N VAL A 16 -0.05 -1.78 -2.63
CA VAL A 16 -0.55 -1.96 -1.25
C VAL A 16 -1.66 -0.97 -0.95
N VAL A 17 -1.44 0.32 -1.23
CA VAL A 17 -2.42 1.38 -0.95
C VAL A 17 -3.71 1.17 -1.74
N GLU A 18 -3.62 0.88 -3.04
CA GLU A 18 -4.79 0.61 -3.88
C GLU A 18 -5.53 -0.66 -3.47
N SER A 19 -4.79 -1.71 -3.07
CA SER A 19 -5.39 -2.95 -2.57
C SER A 19 -6.15 -2.70 -1.26
N GLU A 20 -5.58 -1.95 -0.34
CA GLU A 20 -6.25 -1.60 0.91
C GLU A 20 -7.51 -0.76 0.72
N LEU A 21 -7.49 0.19 -0.23
CA LEU A 21 -8.69 0.95 -0.62
C LEU A 21 -9.76 0.02 -1.20
N THR A 22 -9.36 -0.89 -2.09
CA THR A 22 -10.29 -1.89 -2.65
C THR A 22 -10.88 -2.79 -1.56
N LEU A 23 -10.04 -3.24 -0.61
CA LEU A 23 -10.44 -4.09 0.51
C LEU A 23 -11.42 -3.41 1.48
N GLN A 24 -11.49 -2.08 1.52
CA GLN A 24 -12.49 -1.36 2.32
C GLN A 24 -13.91 -1.52 1.77
N HIS A 25 -14.05 -1.80 0.47
CA HIS A 25 -15.34 -1.94 -0.21
C HIS A 25 -15.64 -3.39 -0.64
N ALA A 26 -14.68 -4.31 -0.47
CA ALA A 26 -14.85 -5.71 -0.80
C ALA A 26 -15.58 -6.48 0.31
N GLU A 27 -16.40 -7.45 -0.09
CA GLU A 27 -17.14 -8.35 0.81
C GLU A 27 -16.59 -9.78 0.70
N GLY A 28 -16.76 -10.58 1.77
CA GLY A 28 -16.32 -11.97 1.84
C GLY A 28 -15.10 -12.21 2.73
N ASP A 29 -14.51 -13.40 2.63
CA ASP A 29 -13.25 -13.71 3.31
C ASP A 29 -12.08 -13.12 2.52
N LEU A 30 -11.41 -12.15 3.15
CA LEU A 30 -10.32 -11.36 2.58
C LEU A 30 -9.02 -11.53 3.38
N THR A 31 -8.94 -12.56 4.22
CA THR A 31 -7.82 -12.79 5.14
C THR A 31 -6.50 -12.88 4.38
N ASP A 32 -6.46 -13.64 3.29
CA ASP A 32 -5.25 -13.82 2.47
C ASP A 32 -4.77 -12.50 1.86
N TRP A 33 -5.69 -11.69 1.31
CA TRP A 33 -5.33 -10.37 0.77
C TRP A 33 -4.79 -9.41 1.82
N ARG A 34 -5.35 -9.44 3.04
CA ARG A 34 -4.83 -8.65 4.17
C ARG A 34 -3.43 -9.11 4.58
N ASN A 35 -3.17 -10.42 4.55
CA ASN A 35 -1.85 -11.00 4.83
C ASN A 35 -0.83 -10.61 3.76
N GLU A 36 -1.21 -10.59 2.48
CA GLU A 36 -0.35 -10.12 1.38
C GLU A 36 -0.01 -8.63 1.53
N CYS A 37 -1.00 -7.78 1.84
CA CYS A 37 -0.74 -6.35 2.10
C CYS A 37 0.21 -6.15 3.29
N THR A 38 0.04 -6.95 4.35
CA THR A 38 0.91 -6.91 5.53
C THR A 38 2.35 -7.34 5.19
N SER A 39 2.49 -8.41 4.41
CA SER A 39 3.79 -8.92 3.96
C SER A 39 4.51 -7.92 3.06
N ALA A 40 3.79 -7.29 2.14
CA ALA A 40 4.32 -6.24 1.28
C ALA A 40 4.80 -5.00 2.07
N ARG A 41 4.04 -4.58 3.09
CA ARG A 41 4.48 -3.50 4.01
C ARG A 41 5.77 -3.86 4.75
N ALA A 42 5.88 -5.09 5.22
CA ALA A 42 7.10 -5.56 5.89
C ALA A 42 8.31 -5.52 4.95
N LEU A 43 8.17 -5.97 3.70
CA LEU A 43 9.24 -5.92 2.69
C LEU A 43 9.72 -4.50 2.38
N ILE A 44 8.81 -3.52 2.31
CA ILE A 44 9.15 -2.11 2.10
C ILE A 44 9.98 -1.58 3.29
N ALA A 45 9.56 -1.92 4.52
CA ALA A 45 10.27 -1.52 5.74
C ALA A 45 11.65 -2.20 5.87
N GLU A 46 11.74 -3.50 5.53
CA GLU A 46 13.01 -4.26 5.49
C GLU A 46 14.00 -3.66 4.49
N ALA A 47 13.51 -3.12 3.37
CA ALA A 47 14.31 -2.39 2.39
C ALA A 47 14.74 -0.99 2.87
N GLY A 48 14.28 -0.55 4.05
CA GLY A 48 14.65 0.72 4.68
C GLY A 48 13.81 1.91 4.24
N PHE A 49 12.64 1.68 3.64
CA PHE A 49 11.76 2.74 3.18
C PHE A 49 10.52 2.87 4.06
N ASP A 50 10.03 4.10 4.19
CA ASP A 50 8.72 4.40 4.77
C ASP A 50 7.69 4.48 3.64
N ILE A 51 6.64 3.66 3.72
CA ILE A 51 5.58 3.60 2.72
C ILE A 51 4.84 4.94 2.58
N ASP A 52 4.66 5.69 3.66
CA ASP A 52 3.97 6.98 3.65
C ASP A 52 4.83 8.08 3.00
N VAL A 53 6.16 7.88 2.95
CA VAL A 53 7.09 8.74 2.21
C VAL A 53 7.16 8.33 0.73
N LEU A 54 7.12 7.03 0.44
CA LEU A 54 7.17 6.52 -0.94
C LEU A 54 5.89 6.83 -1.72
N TYR A 55 4.75 6.75 -1.05
CA TYR A 55 3.44 7.05 -1.61
C TYR A 55 2.63 7.90 -0.62
N PRO A 56 2.86 9.22 -0.61
CA PRO A 56 2.15 10.13 0.27
C PRO A 56 0.65 10.00 0.02
N VAL A 57 -0.10 9.82 1.11
CA VAL A 57 -1.55 9.73 1.15
C VAL A 57 -2.19 11.11 0.89
N LEU A 58 -1.73 11.85 -0.11
CA LEU A 58 -2.29 13.13 -0.55
C LEU A 58 -3.48 12.93 -1.51
N ASP A 59 -3.59 11.75 -2.14
CA ASP A 59 -4.65 11.37 -3.08
C ASP A 59 -5.62 10.30 -2.53
N ARG A 60 -5.63 10.06 -1.20
CA ARG A 60 -6.65 9.17 -0.62
C ARG A 60 -8.00 9.90 -0.68
N PRO A 61 -9.04 9.36 -1.33
CA PRO A 61 -10.39 9.81 -1.07
C PRO A 61 -10.63 9.55 0.42
N THR A 62 -10.59 10.61 1.23
CA THR A 62 -11.05 10.49 2.60
C THR A 62 -12.51 10.07 2.52
N ALA A 63 -12.90 9.02 3.25
CA ALA A 63 -14.25 8.47 3.25
C ALA A 63 -15.32 9.41 3.86
N GLY A 64 -15.21 10.72 3.59
CA GLY A 64 -16.00 11.78 4.20
C GLY A 64 -16.20 13.02 3.33
N GLU A 65 -15.84 13.00 2.03
CA GLU A 65 -16.34 14.03 1.12
C GLU A 65 -17.74 13.61 0.63
N PRO A 66 -18.81 14.33 1.02
CA PRO A 66 -20.12 14.12 0.43
C PRO A 66 -20.06 14.55 -1.05
N GLN A 67 -20.43 13.64 -1.95
CA GLN A 67 -20.74 13.95 -3.35
C GLN A 67 -21.94 14.89 -3.47
#